data_AF-A0A372Q5N2-F1
#
_entry.id   AF-A0A372Q5N2-F1
#
_cell.length_a   1.000
_cell.length_b   1.000
_cell.length_c   1.000
_cell.angle_alpha   90.00
_cell.angle_beta   90.00
_cell.angle_gamma   90.00
#
_symmetry.space_group_name_H-M   'P 1'
#
loop_
_entity.id
_entity.type
_entity.pdbx_description
1 polymer ?
#
loop_
_entity_poly.entity_id
_entity_poly.type
_entity_poly.pdbx_seq_one_letter_code
_entity_poly.pdbx_strand_id
1 'polypeptide(L)'
;MRNNNELSKKFNGEITKINSRDAGYFSKAQKILSMVNDIEEDCHNDFGNISSEFNSIRASIEVLQNEIIQRYTIAQRLQVEFDQLNENQSVASNRSRGSSSFDSSLEENRNHFKHVFNSEKKVEDNIDYTIETMRREVCDLTGERIGKSTVENFYYDKGDPKFTTVMSIMRWVESKEVASSVNNNN
;
A
#
# COMPACT_ATOMS: atom_id res chain seq x y z
N MET A 1 44.99 58.81 56.89
CA MET A 1 43.56 58.40 56.98
C MET A 1 42.73 58.70 55.73
N ARG A 2 42.92 59.83 55.01
CA ARG A 2 42.07 60.20 53.84
C ARG A 2 42.12 59.21 52.66
N ASN A 3 43.30 58.67 52.34
CA ASN A 3 43.50 57.74 51.21
C ASN A 3 42.73 56.41 51.35
N ASN A 4 42.73 55.81 52.55
CA ASN A 4 42.03 54.53 52.78
C ASN A 4 40.51 54.64 52.60
N ASN A 5 39.91 55.80 52.90
CA ASN A 5 38.47 56.01 52.74
C ASN A 5 38.07 56.08 51.25
N GLU A 6 38.92 56.67 50.41
CA GLU A 6 38.69 56.75 48.96
C GLU A 6 38.83 55.37 48.29
N LEU A 7 39.84 54.59 48.71
CA LEU A 7 40.02 53.22 48.26
C LEU A 7 38.84 52.32 48.64
N SER A 8 38.35 52.44 49.88
CA SER A 8 37.19 51.68 50.37
C SER A 8 35.92 52.00 49.59
N LYS A 9 35.66 53.28 49.31
CA LYS A 9 34.53 53.70 48.46
C LYS A 9 34.63 53.11 47.05
N LYS A 10 35.82 53.13 46.44
CA LYS A 10 36.04 52.56 45.10
C LYS A 10 35.80 51.05 45.09
N PHE A 11 36.32 50.33 46.09
CA PHE A 11 36.11 48.89 46.24
C PHE A 11 34.61 48.53 46.39
N ASN A 12 33.88 49.26 47.24
CA ASN A 12 32.45 49.03 47.44
C ASN A 12 31.63 49.32 46.17
N GLY A 13 32.04 50.34 45.40
CA GLY A 13 31.45 50.64 44.10
C GLY A 13 31.64 49.50 43.10
N GLU A 14 32.83 48.91 43.03
CA GLU A 14 33.08 47.76 42.16
C GLU A 14 32.31 46.51 42.60
N ILE A 15 32.22 46.21 43.91
CA ILE A 15 31.35 45.13 44.42
C ILE A 15 29.90 45.32 43.97
N THR A 16 29.39 46.54 44.08
CA THR A 16 28.00 46.85 43.69
C THR A 16 27.77 46.61 42.19
N LYS A 17 28.75 46.97 41.34
CA LYS A 17 28.69 46.70 39.89
C LYS A 17 28.73 45.21 39.59
N ILE A 18 29.58 44.45 40.28
CA ILE A 18 29.67 42.98 40.13
C ILE A 18 28.32 42.36 40.51
N ASN A 19 27.78 42.69 41.69
CA ASN A 19 26.49 42.17 42.14
C ASN A 19 25.35 42.49 41.18
N SER A 20 25.32 43.70 40.61
CA SER A 20 24.33 44.08 39.61
C SER A 20 24.45 43.27 38.32
N ARG A 21 25.69 43.00 37.86
CA ARG A 21 25.93 42.13 36.70
C ARG A 21 25.51 40.68 36.97
N ASP A 22 25.86 40.15 38.14
CA ASP A 22 25.50 38.80 38.55
C ASP A 22 24.00 38.61 38.63
N ALA A 23 23.26 39.58 39.20
CA ALA A 23 21.80 39.57 39.19
C ALA A 23 21.23 39.58 37.76
N GLY A 24 21.85 40.36 36.86
CA GLY A 24 21.49 40.38 35.44
C GLY A 24 21.71 39.03 34.74
N TYR A 25 22.86 38.39 34.99
CA TYR A 25 23.15 37.05 34.46
C TYR A 25 22.20 35.99 35.03
N PHE A 26 21.90 36.06 36.33
CA PHE A 26 20.95 35.16 36.98
C PHE A 26 19.56 35.25 36.35
N SER A 27 19.04 36.47 36.15
CA SER A 27 17.75 36.67 35.48
C SER A 27 17.76 36.14 34.04
N LYS A 28 18.84 36.36 33.29
CA LYS A 28 18.98 35.82 31.93
C LYS A 28 19.03 34.30 31.90
N ALA A 29 19.74 33.68 32.84
CA ALA A 29 19.81 32.23 32.99
C ALA A 29 18.43 31.63 33.31
N GLN A 30 17.67 32.25 34.22
CA GLN A 30 16.31 31.84 34.52
C GLN A 30 15.38 31.93 33.30
N LYS A 31 15.50 32.99 32.50
CA LYS A 31 14.71 33.13 31.26
C LYS A 31 15.04 32.03 30.24
N ILE A 32 16.33 31.72 30.06
CA ILE A 32 16.76 30.64 29.17
C ILE A 32 16.22 29.30 29.67
N LEU A 33 16.31 29.03 30.97
CA LEU A 33 15.79 27.79 31.57
C LEU A 33 14.29 27.65 31.35
N SER A 34 13.51 28.73 31.53
CA SER A 34 12.07 28.71 31.25
C SER A 34 11.79 28.36 29.80
N MET A 35 12.48 29.01 28.86
CA MET A 35 12.30 28.72 27.42
C MET A 35 12.66 27.28 27.08
N VAL A 36 13.69 26.70 27.70
CA VAL A 36 14.07 25.31 27.49
C VAL A 36 12.99 24.36 28.02
N ASN A 37 12.43 24.64 29.20
CA ASN A 37 11.35 23.84 29.76
C ASN A 37 10.09 23.89 28.88
N ASP A 38 9.72 25.08 28.39
CA ASP A 38 8.55 25.24 27.50
C ASP A 38 8.75 24.41 26.21
N ILE A 39 9.95 24.46 25.61
CA ILE A 39 10.29 23.66 24.42
C ILE A 39 10.24 22.16 24.72
N GLU A 40 10.77 21.74 25.87
CA GLU A 40 10.77 20.33 26.27
C GLU A 40 9.35 19.81 26.45
N GLU A 41 8.48 20.58 27.10
CA GLU A 41 7.07 20.25 27.31
C GLU A 41 6.31 20.16 25.97
N ASP A 42 6.48 21.15 25.09
CA ASP A 42 5.85 21.14 23.76
C ASP A 42 6.30 19.91 22.95
N CYS A 43 7.60 19.61 22.93
CA CYS A 43 8.11 18.41 22.26
C CYS A 43 7.52 17.14 22.87
N HIS A 44 7.47 17.03 24.20
CA HIS A 44 6.93 15.86 24.88
C HIS A 44 5.46 15.62 24.51
N ASN A 45 4.66 16.68 24.46
CA ASN A 45 3.27 16.63 24.05
C ASN A 45 3.11 16.20 22.59
N ASP A 46 3.91 16.75 21.68
CA ASP A 46 3.91 16.37 20.26
C ASP A 46 4.26 14.89 20.07
N PHE A 47 5.32 14.41 20.75
CA PHE A 47 5.68 12.99 20.73
C PHE A 47 4.57 12.10 21.31
N GLY A 48 3.90 12.54 22.37
CA GLY A 48 2.74 11.85 22.94
C GLY A 48 1.58 11.74 21.95
N ASN A 49 1.26 12.82 21.25
CA ASN A 49 0.23 12.84 20.22
C ASN A 49 0.57 11.90 19.05
N ILE A 50 1.79 11.99 18.53
CA ILE A 50 2.28 11.08 17.47
C ILE A 50 2.17 9.61 17.91
N SER A 51 2.57 9.31 19.15
CA SER A 51 2.47 7.95 19.69
C SER A 51 1.02 7.44 19.74
N SER A 52 0.08 8.31 20.13
CA SER A 52 -1.35 8.01 20.14
C SER A 52 -1.88 7.73 18.73
N GLU A 53 -1.51 8.53 17.74
CA GLU A 53 -1.89 8.31 16.34
C GLU A 53 -1.37 6.97 15.81
N PHE A 54 -0.11 6.61 16.08
CA PHE A 54 0.44 5.30 15.70
C PHE A 54 -0.35 4.14 16.34
N ASN A 55 -0.76 4.27 17.60
CA ASN A 55 -1.60 3.26 18.24
C ASN A 55 -2.98 3.14 17.58
N SER A 56 -3.58 4.27 17.20
CA SER A 56 -4.86 4.31 16.48
C SER A 56 -4.76 3.66 15.09
N ILE A 57 -3.69 3.96 14.34
CA ILE A 57 -3.39 3.34 13.03
C ILE A 57 -3.21 1.84 13.21
N ARG A 58 -2.43 1.40 14.21
CA ARG A 58 -2.23 -0.02 14.50
C ARG A 58 -3.55 -0.74 14.76
N ALA A 59 -4.41 -0.19 15.61
CA ALA A 59 -5.72 -0.78 15.89
C ALA A 59 -6.58 -0.88 14.62
N SER A 60 -6.54 0.15 13.76
CA SER A 60 -7.26 0.16 12.48
C SER A 60 -6.75 -0.92 11.52
N ILE A 61 -5.43 -1.13 11.46
CA ILE A 61 -4.81 -2.21 10.66
C ILE A 61 -5.25 -3.58 11.18
N GLU A 62 -5.26 -3.79 12.49
CA GLU A 62 -5.70 -5.06 13.11
C GLU A 62 -7.17 -5.35 12.76
N VAL A 63 -8.05 -4.34 12.78
CA VAL A 63 -9.46 -4.48 12.36
C VAL A 63 -9.56 -4.86 10.88
N LEU A 64 -8.84 -4.18 9.99
CA LEU A 64 -8.85 -4.47 8.56
C LEU A 64 -8.33 -5.88 8.25
N GLN A 65 -7.28 -6.33 8.94
CA GLN A 65 -6.77 -7.69 8.80
C GLN A 65 -7.84 -8.72 9.19
N ASN A 66 -8.52 -8.51 10.31
CA ASN A 66 -9.60 -9.40 10.75
C ASN A 66 -10.75 -9.43 9.74
N GLU A 67 -11.12 -8.29 9.17
CA GLU A 67 -12.16 -8.21 8.15
C GLU A 67 -11.78 -8.97 6.87
N ILE A 68 -10.54 -8.80 6.38
CA ILE A 68 -10.04 -9.53 5.20
C ILE A 68 -10.07 -11.03 5.44
N ILE A 69 -9.59 -11.49 6.60
CA ILE A 69 -9.60 -12.91 6.98
C ILE A 69 -11.04 -13.45 7.01
N GLN A 70 -11.97 -12.69 7.58
CA GLN A 70 -13.38 -13.06 7.63
C GLN A 70 -13.97 -13.20 6.22
N ARG A 71 -13.79 -12.19 5.36
CA ARG A 71 -14.29 -12.20 3.98
C ARG A 71 -13.71 -13.36 3.18
N TYR A 72 -12.41 -13.64 3.32
CA TYR A 72 -11.75 -14.77 2.68
C TYR A 72 -12.30 -16.12 3.15
N THR A 73 -12.60 -16.25 4.44
CA THR A 73 -13.19 -17.48 5.01
C THR A 73 -14.61 -17.71 4.47
N ILE A 74 -15.41 -16.66 4.35
CA ILE A 74 -16.77 -16.74 3.79
C ILE A 74 -16.70 -17.13 2.31
N ALA A 75 -15.84 -16.47 1.52
CA ALA A 75 -15.66 -16.78 0.10
C ALA A 75 -15.24 -18.23 -0.13
N GLN A 76 -14.29 -18.74 0.66
CA GLN A 76 -13.89 -20.15 0.60
C GLN A 76 -15.04 -21.12 0.95
N ARG A 77 -15.84 -20.81 1.99
CA ARG A 77 -16.99 -21.66 2.35
C ARG A 77 -18.03 -21.69 1.24
N LEU A 78 -18.36 -20.54 0.66
CA LEU A 78 -19.30 -20.45 -0.46
C LEU A 78 -18.80 -21.21 -1.69
N GLN A 79 -17.49 -21.16 -1.98
CA GLN A 79 -16.90 -21.95 -3.05
C GLN A 79 -17.10 -23.46 -2.81
N VAL A 80 -16.79 -23.94 -1.60
CA VAL A 80 -16.97 -25.36 -1.24
C VAL A 80 -18.43 -25.80 -1.32
N GLU A 81 -19.37 -24.95 -0.90
CA GLU A 81 -20.80 -25.24 -0.95
C GLU A 81 -21.32 -25.29 -2.40
N PHE A 82 -20.84 -24.38 -3.26
CA PHE A 82 -21.13 -24.40 -4.70
C PHE A 82 -20.60 -25.67 -5.37
N ASP A 83 -19.37 -26.07 -5.05
CA ASP A 83 -18.75 -27.28 -5.58
C ASP A 83 -19.51 -28.56 -5.13
N GLN A 84 -19.97 -28.62 -3.88
CA GLN A 84 -20.80 -29.73 -3.36
C GLN A 84 -22.20 -29.80 -3.98
N LEU A 85 -22.84 -28.66 -4.26
CA LEU A 85 -24.14 -28.63 -4.94
C LEU A 85 -24.04 -29.17 -6.37
N ASN A 86 -22.92 -28.92 -7.03
CA ASN A 86 -22.63 -29.45 -8.36
C ASN A 86 -22.43 -30.98 -8.34
N GLU A 87 -21.77 -31.52 -7.31
CA GLU A 87 -21.61 -32.98 -7.13
C GLU A 87 -22.94 -33.68 -6.83
N ASN A 88 -23.81 -33.10 -5.98
CA ASN A 88 -25.07 -33.72 -5.57
C ASN A 88 -26.18 -33.71 -6.65
N GLN A 89 -26.15 -32.78 -7.61
CA GLN A 89 -27.05 -32.83 -8.78
C GLN A 89 -26.65 -33.91 -9.81
N SER A 90 -25.41 -34.38 -9.79
CA SER A 90 -24.88 -35.33 -10.77
C SER A 90 -25.43 -36.77 -10.64
N VAL A 91 -26.08 -37.11 -9.52
CA VAL A 91 -26.59 -38.48 -9.29
C VAL A 91 -28.01 -38.69 -9.85
N ALA A 92 -28.78 -37.62 -10.10
CA ALA A 92 -30.15 -37.73 -10.63
C ALA A 92 -30.31 -37.38 -12.12
N SER A 93 -29.27 -36.80 -12.76
CA SER A 93 -29.31 -36.46 -14.18
C SER A 93 -28.19 -37.18 -14.93
N ASN A 94 -28.53 -38.41 -15.33
CA ASN A 94 -27.84 -39.34 -16.21
C ASN A 94 -26.67 -38.79 -17.06
N ARG A 95 -25.55 -39.53 -17.00
CA ARG A 95 -24.65 -39.90 -18.11
C ARG A 95 -24.49 -38.83 -19.23
N SER A 96 -23.28 -38.27 -19.30
CA SER A 96 -22.71 -37.46 -20.39
C SER A 96 -23.06 -35.96 -20.38
N ARG A 97 -22.13 -35.12 -19.86
CA ARG A 97 -21.77 -33.74 -20.32
C ARG A 97 -20.90 -32.93 -19.32
N GLY A 98 -19.88 -33.53 -18.73
CA GLY A 98 -19.05 -32.87 -17.69
C GLY A 98 -17.91 -31.95 -18.16
N SER A 99 -17.57 -31.90 -19.46
CA SER A 99 -16.42 -31.10 -19.93
C SER A 99 -16.76 -29.72 -20.50
N SER A 100 -18.01 -29.42 -20.86
CA SER A 100 -18.25 -28.27 -21.75
C SER A 100 -18.21 -26.90 -21.08
N SER A 101 -18.43 -26.78 -19.76
CA SER A 101 -18.64 -25.47 -19.12
C SER A 101 -17.34 -24.69 -18.91
N PHE A 102 -16.33 -25.31 -18.29
CA PHE A 102 -15.03 -24.68 -18.09
C PHE A 102 -14.28 -24.51 -19.41
N ASP A 103 -14.34 -25.50 -20.31
CA ASP A 103 -13.76 -25.40 -21.64
C ASP A 103 -14.40 -24.26 -22.45
N SER A 104 -15.72 -24.08 -22.37
CA SER A 104 -16.40 -22.95 -23.05
C SER A 104 -16.03 -21.59 -22.45
N SER A 105 -15.93 -21.48 -21.12
CA SER A 105 -15.56 -20.23 -20.44
C SER A 105 -14.09 -19.88 -20.66
N LEU A 106 -13.21 -20.88 -20.70
CA LEU A 106 -11.79 -20.70 -21.00
C LEU A 106 -11.60 -20.27 -22.46
N GLU A 107 -12.33 -20.85 -23.39
CA GLU A 107 -12.31 -20.46 -24.80
C GLU A 107 -12.79 -19.02 -24.99
N GLU A 108 -13.88 -18.63 -24.35
CA GLU A 108 -14.37 -17.24 -24.35
C GLU A 108 -13.34 -16.27 -23.78
N ASN A 109 -12.75 -16.60 -22.62
CA ASN A 109 -11.69 -15.84 -21.98
C ASN A 109 -10.45 -15.69 -22.90
N ARG A 110 -10.03 -16.77 -23.58
CA ARG A 110 -8.92 -16.73 -24.55
C ARG A 110 -9.22 -15.81 -25.72
N ASN A 111 -10.45 -15.84 -26.23
CA ASN A 111 -10.87 -14.97 -27.32
C ASN A 111 -10.89 -13.49 -26.89
N HIS A 112 -11.37 -13.19 -25.69
CA HIS A 112 -11.35 -11.83 -25.14
C HIS A 112 -9.93 -11.31 -24.95
N PHE A 113 -9.07 -12.14 -24.36
CA PHE A 113 -7.66 -11.84 -24.21
C PHE A 113 -6.98 -11.56 -25.56
N LYS A 114 -7.17 -12.41 -26.58
CA LYS A 114 -6.57 -12.17 -27.90
C LYS A 114 -7.01 -10.85 -28.50
N HIS A 115 -8.27 -10.47 -28.33
CA HIS A 115 -8.78 -9.21 -28.86
C HIS A 115 -8.06 -8.01 -28.23
N VAL A 116 -7.99 -7.97 -26.90
CA VAL A 116 -7.30 -6.89 -26.17
C VAL A 116 -5.80 -6.92 -26.45
N PHE A 117 -5.17 -8.09 -26.38
CA PHE A 117 -3.74 -8.25 -26.62
C PHE A 117 -3.32 -7.78 -28.02
N ASN A 118 -4.13 -8.08 -29.04
CA ASN A 118 -3.88 -7.60 -30.41
C ASN A 118 -4.11 -6.10 -30.58
N SER A 119 -5.00 -5.51 -29.77
CA SER A 119 -5.24 -4.06 -29.78
C SER A 119 -4.09 -3.27 -29.13
N GLU A 120 -3.44 -3.86 -28.12
CA GLU A 120 -2.25 -3.28 -27.47
C GLU A 120 -0.98 -3.47 -28.31
N LYS A 121 -0.95 -4.46 -29.20
CA LYS A 121 0.17 -4.70 -30.10
C LYS A 121 0.23 -3.61 -31.18
N LYS A 122 1.31 -2.83 -31.25
CA LYS A 122 1.50 -1.93 -32.40
C LYS A 122 1.87 -2.75 -33.64
N VAL A 123 1.50 -2.26 -34.82
CA VAL A 123 1.58 -2.97 -36.11
C VAL A 123 2.99 -3.49 -36.45
N GLU A 124 4.04 -2.96 -35.81
CA GLU A 124 5.44 -3.36 -35.96
C GLU A 124 6.07 -4.02 -34.71
N ASP A 125 5.31 -4.20 -33.62
CA ASP A 125 5.88 -4.66 -32.35
C ASP A 125 6.16 -6.17 -32.35
N ASN A 126 7.37 -6.50 -31.87
CA ASN A 126 7.77 -7.85 -31.52
C ASN A 126 6.82 -8.41 -30.44
N ILE A 127 6.21 -9.56 -30.70
CA ILE A 127 5.29 -10.22 -29.76
C ILE A 127 5.93 -10.43 -28.39
N ASP A 128 7.24 -10.67 -28.34
CA ASP A 128 7.97 -10.82 -27.09
C ASP A 128 7.96 -9.55 -26.24
N TYR A 129 8.05 -8.38 -26.87
CA TYR A 129 7.99 -7.10 -26.16
C TYR A 129 6.59 -6.85 -25.59
N THR A 130 5.54 -7.15 -26.37
CA THR A 130 4.15 -7.05 -25.90
C THR A 130 3.87 -8.03 -24.76
N ILE A 131 4.38 -9.27 -24.85
CA ILE A 131 4.29 -10.27 -23.78
C ILE A 131 5.00 -9.76 -22.53
N GLU A 132 6.24 -9.28 -22.61
CA GLU A 132 6.96 -8.79 -21.42
C GLU A 132 6.29 -7.56 -20.79
N THR A 133 5.72 -6.68 -21.60
CA THR A 133 4.95 -5.52 -21.13
C THR A 133 3.71 -5.98 -20.37
N MET A 134 2.91 -6.86 -20.97
CA MET A 134 1.74 -7.44 -20.33
C MET A 134 2.09 -8.15 -19.02
N ARG A 135 3.17 -8.94 -18.99
CA ARG A 135 3.59 -9.66 -17.78
C ARG A 135 3.93 -8.72 -16.62
N ARG A 136 4.55 -7.58 -16.92
CA ARG A 136 4.83 -6.54 -15.93
C ARG A 136 3.53 -5.93 -15.41
N GLU A 137 2.62 -5.56 -16.31
CA GLU A 137 1.34 -4.96 -15.92
C GLU A 137 0.47 -5.93 -15.11
N VAL A 138 0.43 -7.22 -15.46
CA VAL A 138 -0.23 -8.25 -14.64
C VAL A 138 0.40 -8.31 -13.25
N CYS A 139 1.73 -8.34 -13.15
CA CYS A 139 2.42 -8.35 -11.87
C CYS A 139 2.11 -7.10 -11.03
N ASP A 140 1.98 -5.94 -11.66
CA ASP A 140 1.65 -4.68 -10.98
C ASP A 140 0.19 -4.67 -10.51
N LEU A 141 -0.75 -5.24 -11.28
CA LEU A 141 -2.17 -5.31 -10.95
C LEU A 141 -2.53 -6.36 -9.91
N THR A 142 -1.87 -7.52 -9.94
CA THR A 142 -2.27 -8.69 -9.13
C THR A 142 -1.21 -9.14 -8.14
N GLY A 143 0.04 -8.68 -8.28
CA GLY A 143 1.19 -9.20 -7.54
C GLY A 143 1.68 -10.56 -8.04
N GLU A 144 1.00 -11.19 -9.02
CA GLU A 144 1.35 -12.52 -9.53
C GLU A 144 2.35 -12.42 -10.70
N ARG A 145 3.48 -13.13 -10.57
CA ARG A 145 4.47 -13.24 -11.63
C ARG A 145 4.16 -14.42 -12.54
N ILE A 146 3.52 -14.15 -13.66
CA ILE A 146 3.25 -15.15 -14.70
C ILE A 146 4.47 -15.35 -15.62
N GLY A 147 4.64 -16.56 -16.15
CA GLY A 147 5.74 -16.92 -17.06
C GLY A 147 5.51 -16.44 -18.51
N LYS A 148 6.57 -16.26 -19.29
CA LYS A 148 6.48 -15.92 -20.73
C LYS A 148 5.71 -16.99 -21.50
N SER A 149 6.12 -18.25 -21.33
CA SER A 149 5.47 -19.40 -21.95
C SER A 149 4.00 -19.53 -21.54
N THR A 150 3.63 -19.07 -20.35
CA THR A 150 2.23 -19.06 -19.90
C THR A 150 1.37 -18.13 -20.74
N VAL A 151 1.85 -16.91 -21.00
CA VAL A 151 1.15 -15.94 -21.86
C VAL A 151 1.11 -16.42 -23.31
N GLU A 152 2.22 -16.94 -23.83
CA GLU A 152 2.27 -17.51 -25.19
C GLU A 152 1.28 -18.66 -25.36
N ASN A 153 1.24 -19.56 -24.38
CA ASN A 153 0.29 -20.67 -24.38
C ASN A 153 -1.15 -20.18 -24.27
N PHE A 154 -1.40 -19.12 -23.49
CA PHE A 154 -2.71 -18.51 -23.40
C PHE A 154 -3.15 -17.91 -24.74
N TYR A 155 -2.24 -17.21 -25.44
CA TYR A 155 -2.47 -16.58 -26.73
C TYR A 155 -2.69 -17.58 -27.88
N TYR A 156 -1.92 -18.68 -27.93
CA TYR A 156 -1.98 -19.67 -29.01
C TYR A 156 -2.91 -20.86 -28.73
N ASP A 157 -3.81 -20.75 -27.75
CA ASP A 157 -4.73 -21.82 -27.35
C ASP A 157 -4.03 -23.13 -26.95
N LYS A 158 -2.84 -23.02 -26.37
CA LYS A 158 -2.05 -24.16 -25.91
C LYS A 158 -2.16 -24.34 -24.41
N GLY A 159 -2.09 -25.60 -23.99
CA GLY A 159 -2.07 -26.01 -22.59
C GLY A 159 -3.37 -25.74 -21.83
N ASP A 160 -3.39 -26.17 -20.58
CA ASP A 160 -4.50 -25.99 -19.65
C ASP A 160 -4.04 -25.11 -18.48
N PRO A 161 -4.28 -23.79 -18.54
CA PRO A 161 -3.81 -22.86 -17.54
C PRO A 161 -4.57 -23.05 -16.22
N LYS A 162 -3.86 -22.94 -15.10
CA LYS A 162 -4.50 -22.95 -13.77
C LYS A 162 -5.49 -21.78 -13.66
N PHE A 163 -6.56 -21.99 -12.91
CA PHE A 163 -7.57 -20.95 -12.66
C PHE A 163 -6.98 -19.61 -12.21
N THR A 164 -5.96 -19.61 -11.33
CA THR A 164 -5.30 -18.39 -10.85
C THR A 164 -4.64 -17.60 -11.98
N THR A 165 -4.00 -18.31 -12.91
CA THR A 165 -3.40 -17.73 -14.12
C THR A 165 -4.46 -17.09 -15.00
N VAL A 166 -5.59 -17.77 -15.23
CA VAL A 166 -6.70 -17.23 -16.02
C VAL A 166 -7.22 -15.94 -15.38
N MET A 167 -7.44 -15.94 -14.06
CA MET A 167 -7.89 -14.76 -13.31
C MET A 167 -6.93 -13.58 -13.42
N SER A 168 -5.62 -13.81 -13.28
CA SER A 168 -4.62 -12.75 -13.40
C SER A 168 -4.57 -12.15 -14.80
N ILE A 169 -4.75 -12.96 -15.84
CA ILE A 169 -4.84 -12.49 -17.23
C ILE A 169 -6.14 -11.69 -17.44
N MET A 170 -7.29 -12.19 -16.98
CA MET A 170 -8.57 -11.50 -17.16
C MET A 170 -8.62 -10.15 -16.45
N ARG A 171 -8.01 -10.01 -15.26
CA ARG A 171 -7.89 -8.69 -14.59
C ARG A 171 -7.15 -7.65 -15.43
N TRP A 172 -6.14 -8.10 -16.17
CA TRP A 172 -5.42 -7.23 -17.10
C TRP A 172 -6.29 -6.86 -18.31
N VAL A 173 -7.04 -7.82 -18.86
CA VAL A 173 -8.00 -7.59 -19.96
C VAL A 173 -9.03 -6.54 -19.55
N GLU A 174 -9.68 -6.70 -18.39
CA GLU A 174 -10.66 -5.76 -17.84
C GLU A 174 -10.07 -4.35 -17.65
N SER A 175 -8.82 -4.25 -17.17
CA SER A 175 -8.12 -2.97 -16.98
C SER A 175 -7.96 -2.18 -18.29
N LYS A 176 -7.65 -2.88 -19.39
CA LYS A 176 -7.49 -2.26 -20.72
C LYS A 176 -8.81 -1.83 -21.33
N GLU A 177 -9.87 -2.59 -21.09
CA GLU A 177 -11.22 -2.25 -21.56
C GLU A 177 -11.82 -1.06 -20.82
N VAL A 178 -11.59 -0.96 -19.51
CA VAL A 178 -11.96 0.23 -18.75
C VAL A 178 -11.21 1.45 -19.29
N ALA A 179 -9.90 1.33 -19.54
CA ALA A 179 -9.11 2.43 -20.11
C ALA A 179 -9.58 2.86 -21.51
N SER A 180 -9.97 1.91 -22.37
CA SER A 180 -10.47 2.21 -23.72
C SER A 180 -11.86 2.88 -23.70
N SER A 181 -12.71 2.50 -22.74
CA SER A 181 -14.04 3.12 -22.56
C SER A 181 -13.97 4.59 -22.14
N VAL A 182 -12.96 4.97 -21.35
CA VAL A 182 -12.73 6.36 -20.91
C VAL A 182 -12.24 7.25 -22.05
N ASN A 183 -11.48 6.68 -23.00
CA ASN A 183 -10.92 7.43 -24.13
C ASN A 183 -11.92 7.71 -25.27
N ASN A 184 -13.04 6.99 -25.35
CA ASN A 184 -14.04 7.15 -26.41
C ASN A 184 -15.13 8.20 -26.12
N ASN A 185 -15.07 8.86 -24.95
CA ASN A 185 -16.06 9.86 -24.51
C ASN A 185 -15.52 11.30 -24.53
N ASN A 186 -14.48 11.59 -25.32
CA ASN A 186 -13.85 12.91 -25.40
C ASN A 186 -13.83 13.47 -26.83
#